data_AF-A0A7X1A512-F1
#
_entry.id   AF-A0A7X1A512-F1
#
_cell.length_a   1.000
_cell.length_b   1.000
_cell.length_c   1.000
_cell.angle_alpha   90.00
_cell.angle_beta   90.00
_cell.angle_gamma   90.00
#
_symmetry.space_group_name_H-M   'P 1'
#
loop_
_entity.id
_entity.type
_entity.pdbx_description
1 polymer ?
#
loop_
_entity_poly.entity_id
_entity_poly.type
_entity_poly.pdbx_seq_one_letter_code
_entity_poly.pdbx_strand_id
1 'polypeptide(L)'
;MKINWKIRNNWRTWILSIVTVATIMWTAGGFELSDLDSWSLLGQAFMEFLSKPVAILGVVTALIATYVDPTTAGFSDSKQAMTYQKPRKDE
;
A
#
# COMPACT_ATOMS: atom_id res chain seq x y z
N MET A 1 9.82 -7.00 15.46
CA MET A 1 9.87 -6.38 14.12
C MET A 1 10.56 -5.03 14.26
N LYS A 2 11.66 -4.80 13.54
CA LYS A 2 12.32 -3.48 13.49
C LYS A 2 12.28 -3.02 12.04
N ILE A 3 11.51 -1.96 11.77
CA ILE A 3 11.37 -1.36 10.45
C ILE A 3 11.82 0.09 10.57
N ASN A 4 12.67 0.54 9.66
CA ASN A 4 13.10 1.93 9.60
C ASN A 4 12.06 2.75 8.83
N TRP A 5 11.01 3.17 9.54
CA TRP A 5 9.93 3.99 8.96
C TRP A 5 10.41 5.31 8.38
N LYS A 6 11.57 5.84 8.80
CA LYS A 6 12.12 7.08 8.26
C LYS A 6 12.52 6.96 6.80
N ILE A 7 13.03 5.80 6.39
CA ILE A 7 13.38 5.54 4.98
C ILE A 7 12.20 4.95 4.20
N ARG A 8 11.32 4.18 4.85
CA ARG A 8 10.16 3.54 4.21
C ARG A 8 9.01 4.51 3.94
N ASN A 9 8.79 5.49 4.82
CA ASN A 9 7.71 6.46 4.70
C ASN A 9 8.12 7.68 3.86
N ASN A 10 8.56 7.44 2.62
CA ASN A 10 8.98 8.48 1.69
C ASN A 10 7.92 8.70 0.60
N TRP A 11 8.02 9.83 -0.14
CA TRP A 11 7.05 10.21 -1.16
C TRP A 11 6.84 9.14 -2.24
N ARG A 12 7.89 8.38 -2.61
CA ARG A 12 7.81 7.33 -3.64
C ARG A 12 6.97 6.17 -3.14
N THR A 13 7.24 5.71 -1.92
CA THR A 13 6.48 4.62 -1.30
C THR A 13 5.02 5.01 -1.10
N TRP A 14 4.74 6.26 -0.72
CA TRP A 14 3.36 6.77 -0.66
C TRP A 14 2.64 6.70 -2.00
N ILE A 15 3.26 7.19 -3.08
CA ILE A 15 2.64 7.15 -4.41
C ILE A 15 2.41 5.70 -4.85
N LEU A 16 3.39 4.82 -4.68
CA LEU A 16 3.24 3.40 -5.02
C LEU A 16 2.10 2.77 -4.24
N SER A 17 2.02 2.97 -2.92
CA SER A 17 0.90 2.49 -2.10
C SER A 17 -0.44 2.99 -2.60
N ILE A 18 -0.58 4.29 -2.91
CA ILE A 18 -1.82 4.89 -3.41
C ILE A 18 -2.22 4.29 -4.76
N VAL A 19 -1.28 4.21 -5.70
CA VAL A 19 -1.54 3.67 -7.05
C VAL A 19 -1.95 2.20 -6.96
N THR A 20 -1.27 1.41 -6.12
CA THR A 20 -1.59 0.00 -5.96
C THR A 20 -2.96 -0.20 -5.30
N VAL A 21 -3.29 0.53 -4.24
CA VAL A 21 -4.62 0.46 -3.61
C VAL A 21 -5.71 0.90 -4.58
N ALA A 22 -5.52 1.99 -5.32
CA ALA A 22 -6.46 2.45 -6.35
C ALA A 22 -6.69 1.39 -7.44
N THR A 23 -5.62 0.74 -7.90
CA THR A 23 -5.70 -0.34 -8.90
C THR A 23 -6.50 -1.52 -8.38
N ILE A 24 -6.34 -1.89 -7.11
CA ILE A 24 -7.09 -3.01 -6.49
C ILE A 24 -8.55 -2.63 -6.31
N MET A 25 -8.85 -1.40 -5.88
CA MET A 25 -10.23 -0.92 -5.78
C MET A 25 -10.92 -0.94 -7.15
N TRP A 26 -10.22 -0.54 -8.21
CA TRP A 26 -10.71 -0.58 -9.58
C TRP A 26 -10.94 -2.02 -10.09
N THR A 27 -9.97 -2.91 -9.91
CA THR A 27 -9.98 -4.24 -10.54
C THR A 27 -10.76 -5.29 -9.75
N ALA A 28 -10.74 -5.21 -8.42
CA ALA A 28 -11.33 -6.21 -7.53
C ALA A 28 -12.36 -5.61 -6.56
N GLY A 29 -12.29 -4.31 -6.29
CA GLY A 29 -13.22 -3.60 -5.40
C GLY A 29 -14.57 -3.28 -6.03
N GLY A 30 -14.65 -3.23 -7.37
CA GLY A 30 -15.85 -2.80 -8.10
C GLY A 30 -16.06 -1.28 -8.08
N PHE A 31 -14.99 -0.52 -7.83
CA PHE A 31 -15.02 0.93 -7.88
C PHE A 31 -14.98 1.43 -9.32
N GLU A 32 -15.87 2.35 -9.68
CA GLU A 32 -15.92 3.04 -10.96
C GLU A 32 -15.69 4.55 -10.81
N LEU A 33 -15.29 5.24 -11.89
CA LEU A 33 -15.09 6.71 -11.83
C LEU A 33 -16.41 7.47 -11.56
N SER A 34 -17.53 6.94 -12.04
CA SER A 34 -18.89 7.45 -11.79
C SER A 34 -19.25 7.48 -10.30
N ASP A 35 -18.62 6.63 -9.47
CA ASP A 35 -18.87 6.63 -8.03
C ASP A 35 -18.40 7.91 -7.34
N LEU A 36 -17.51 8.67 -7.99
CA LEU A 36 -17.02 9.96 -7.49
C LEU A 36 -17.97 11.13 -7.74
N ASP A 37 -19.04 10.93 -8.54
CA ASP A 37 -19.97 12.00 -8.90
C ASP A 37 -20.83 12.45 -7.70
N SER A 38 -20.97 11.62 -6.65
CA SER A 38 -21.67 12.01 -5.43
C SER A 38 -21.18 11.27 -4.18
N TRP A 39 -21.33 11.90 -3.01
CA TRP A 39 -20.99 11.28 -1.73
C TRP A 39 -21.81 10.01 -1.44
N SER A 40 -23.04 9.93 -1.94
CA SER A 40 -23.87 8.73 -1.78
C SER A 40 -23.33 7.56 -2.59
N LEU A 41 -22.93 7.78 -3.85
CA LEU A 41 -22.36 6.73 -4.70
C LEU A 41 -21.01 6.27 -4.14
N LEU A 42 -20.15 7.22 -3.75
CA LEU A 42 -18.88 6.91 -3.11
C LEU A 42 -19.04 6.06 -1.83
N GLY A 43 -20.03 6.39 -1.00
CA GLY A 43 -20.35 5.62 0.20
C GLY A 43 -20.82 4.20 -0.11
N GLN A 44 -21.61 4.02 -1.17
CA GLN A 44 -22.06 2.70 -1.62
C GLN A 44 -20.90 1.86 -2.16
N ALA A 45 -20.07 2.43 -3.04
CA ALA A 45 -18.88 1.78 -3.57
C ALA A 45 -17.90 1.37 -2.45
N PHE A 46 -17.75 2.19 -1.42
CA PHE A 46 -16.95 1.85 -0.25
C PHE A 46 -17.52 0.64 0.53
N MET A 47 -18.82 0.60 0.76
CA MET A 47 -19.47 -0.54 1.42
C MET A 47 -19.37 -1.81 0.57
N GLU A 48 -19.53 -1.68 -0.75
CA GLU A 48 -19.34 -2.78 -1.69
C GLU A 48 -17.90 -3.32 -1.63
N PHE A 49 -16.90 -2.45 -1.64
CA PHE A 49 -15.50 -2.84 -1.47
C PHE A 49 -15.29 -3.64 -0.18
N LEU A 50 -15.85 -3.19 0.95
CA LEU A 50 -15.75 -3.90 2.24
C LEU A 50 -16.45 -5.26 2.24
N SER A 51 -17.46 -5.46 1.37
CA SER A 51 -18.15 -6.74 1.20
C SER A 51 -17.35 -7.75 0.37
N LYS A 52 -16.20 -7.39 -0.18
CA LYS A 52 -15.37 -8.23 -1.06
C LYS A 52 -14.06 -8.65 -0.36
N PRO A 53 -14.01 -9.83 0.28
CA PRO A 53 -12.83 -10.30 1.01
C PRO A 53 -11.57 -10.37 0.16
N VAL A 54 -11.69 -10.73 -1.12
CA VAL A 54 -10.56 -10.82 -2.05
C VAL A 54 -9.92 -9.45 -2.28
N ALA A 55 -10.72 -8.38 -2.40
CA ALA A 55 -10.21 -7.02 -2.58
C ALA A 55 -9.46 -6.55 -1.33
N ILE A 56 -10.01 -6.84 -0.14
CA ILE A 56 -9.36 -6.54 1.14
C ILE A 56 -8.03 -7.28 1.26
N LEU A 57 -8.01 -8.59 1.00
CA LEU A 57 -6.79 -9.40 1.02
C LEU A 57 -5.76 -8.90 0.01
N GLY A 58 -6.20 -8.47 -1.17
CA GLY A 58 -5.37 -7.84 -2.18
C GLY A 58 -4.69 -6.59 -1.64
N VAL A 59 -5.44 -5.66 -1.05
CA VAL A 59 -4.90 -4.43 -0.45
C VAL A 59 -3.91 -4.74 0.65
N VAL A 60 -4.26 -5.63 1.58
CA VAL A 60 -3.36 -6.00 2.69
C VAL A 60 -2.06 -6.61 2.18
N THR A 61 -2.14 -7.57 1.25
CA THR A 61 -0.96 -8.25 0.70
C THR A 61 -0.09 -7.28 -0.10
N ALA A 62 -0.69 -6.38 -0.87
CA ALA A 62 0.02 -5.37 -1.62
C ALA A 62 0.76 -4.36 -0.72
N LEU A 63 0.14 -3.95 0.39
CA LEU A 63 0.79 -3.08 1.37
C LEU A 63 1.95 -3.83 2.05
N ILE A 64 1.76 -5.09 2.44
CA ILE A 64 2.86 -5.92 2.97
C ILE A 64 4.01 -5.99 1.95
N ALA A 65 3.73 -6.31 0.69
CA ALA A 65 4.74 -6.37 -0.37
C ALA A 65 5.47 -5.02 -0.58
N THR A 66 4.78 -3.90 -0.43
CA THR A 66 5.35 -2.56 -0.58
C THR A 66 6.29 -2.18 0.57
N TYR A 67 5.98 -2.58 1.80
CA TYR A 67 6.72 -2.16 3.00
C TYR A 67 7.72 -3.19 3.52
N VAL A 68 7.58 -4.47 3.18
CA VAL A 68 8.50 -5.54 3.62
C VAL A 68 9.77 -5.53 2.78
N ASP A 69 10.90 -5.75 3.43
CA ASP A 69 12.20 -5.91 2.79
C ASP A 69 12.37 -7.35 2.25
N PRO A 70 12.32 -7.58 0.93
CA PRO A 70 12.47 -8.92 0.37
C PRO A 70 13.89 -9.47 0.52
N THR A 71 14.85 -8.65 0.96
CA THR A 71 16.25 -9.07 1.18
C THR A 71 16.49 -9.65 2.58
N THR A 72 15.44 -9.73 3.40
CA THR A 72 15.52 -10.23 4.78
C THR A 72 14.68 -11.49 4.96
N ALA A 73 15.14 -12.38 5.86
CA ALA A 73 14.45 -13.64 6.15
C ALA A 73 13.13 -13.46 6.94
N GLY A 74 12.70 -12.23 7.23
CA GLY A 74 11.49 -11.97 7.99
C GLY A 74 10.93 -10.57 7.75
N PHE A 75 10.00 -10.13 8.58
CA PHE A 75 9.31 -8.83 8.42
C PHE A 75 10.08 -7.64 9.01
N SER A 76 11.41 -7.72 9.11
CA SER A 76 12.24 -6.65 9.69
C SER A 76 13.24 -6.17 8.67
N ASP A 77 13.55 -4.89 8.67
CA ASP A 77 14.59 -4.34 7.81
C ASP A 77 15.98 -4.90 8.18
N SER A 78 16.88 -4.94 7.21
CA SER A 78 18.26 -5.35 7.44
C SER A 78 18.97 -4.46 8.45
N LYS A 79 20.01 -4.97 9.14
CA LYS A 79 20.83 -4.18 10.07
C LYS A 79 21.41 -2.92 9.42
N GLN A 80 21.72 -2.99 8.13
CA GLN A 80 22.21 -1.86 7.35
C GLN A 80 21.10 -0.82 7.10
N ALA A 81 19.91 -1.25 6.71
CA ALA A 81 18.78 -0.35 6.52
C ALA A 81 18.42 0.43 7.80
N MET A 82 18.64 -0.17 8.98
CA MET A 82 18.43 0.48 10.28
C MET A 82 19.42 1.61 10.59
N THR A 83 20.59 1.70 9.94
CA THR A 83 21.56 2.79 10.16
C THR A 83 21.27 4.02 9.30
N TYR A 84 20.39 3.90 8.30
CA TYR A 84 20.11 4.97 7.36
C TYR A 84 19.20 6.07 7.92
N GLN A 85 19.61 7.31 7.64
CA GLN A 85 18.81 8.51 7.94
C GLN A 85 18.05 9.04 6.73
N LYS A 86 18.49 8.66 5.52
CA LYS A 86 17.89 8.96 4.21
C LYS A 86 18.03 7.72 3.33
N PRO A 87 17.17 7.52 2.32
CA PRO A 87 17.32 6.43 1.36
C PRO A 87 18.73 6.44 0.76
N ARG A 88 19.35 5.26 0.68
CA ARG A 88 20.68 5.10 0.09
C ARG A 88 20.64 5.60 -1.35
N LYS A 89 21.62 6.42 -1.72
CA LYS A 89 21.87 6.81 -3.10
C LYS A 89 23.08 6.01 -3.55
N ASP A 90 22.91 5.23 -4.60
CA ASP A 90 24.01 4.54 -5.26
C ASP A 90 24.61 5.51 -6.28
N GLU A 91 25.34 6.50 -5.76
CA GLU A 91 26.18 7.44 -6.53
C GLU A 91 27.57 7.47 -5.91
#